data_AF-J3CIF8-F1
#
_entry.id   AF-J3CIF8-F1
#
_cell.length_a   1.000
_cell.length_b   1.000
_cell.length_c   1.000
_cell.angle_alpha   90.00
_cell.angle_beta   90.00
_cell.angle_gamma   90.00
#
_symmetry.space_group_name_H-M   'P 1'
#
loop_
_entity.id
_entity.type
_entity.pdbx_description
1 polymer ?
#
loop_
_entity_poly.entity_id
_entity_poly.type
_entity_poly.pdbx_seq_one_letter_code
_entity_poly.pdbx_strand_id
1 'polypeptide(L)'
;MKKILLLFSLCICFGLSAQKKAKDYSNILKSKNIYEINAFLRDAHPDDPRRSVLKPKVMDMMRDYIKNAHPADQKVKEMQEMLALLKRRPSTKITFDEMNAIIKQKQIAKYKAELAAKQSTVVYTPSNANNAIVVNTSASTAAIPNAEAEEFNMLMKVSPVEHRNNTVKILNSLFDNDPTTKECIVLIENKSDCNIIVRMEGVGTTKYRLAVPAHNENSIVVEKGNYLFTSLVCGAQYASQKTIQKPIMVALGTSEGK
;
A
#
# COMPACT_ATOMS: atom_id res chain seq x y z
N MET A 1 -21.51 -31.61 34.11
CA MET A 1 -20.94 -30.64 33.15
C MET A 1 -21.27 -29.18 33.50
N LYS A 2 -21.11 -28.76 34.77
CA LYS A 2 -21.49 -27.40 35.22
C LYS A 2 -20.30 -26.57 35.74
N LYS A 3 -19.14 -27.21 35.96
CA LYS A 3 -17.90 -26.56 36.44
C LYS A 3 -16.92 -26.19 35.32
N ILE A 4 -17.08 -26.77 34.12
CA ILE A 4 -16.24 -26.47 32.95
C ILE A 4 -16.71 -25.20 32.23
N LEU A 5 -18.00 -24.84 32.36
CA LEU A 5 -18.56 -23.61 31.76
C LEU A 5 -18.08 -22.32 32.46
N LEU A 6 -17.58 -22.42 33.69
CA LEU A 6 -17.02 -21.29 34.44
C LEU A 6 -15.56 -20.96 34.05
N LEU A 7 -14.82 -21.92 33.48
CA LEU A 7 -13.45 -21.67 33.03
C LEU A 7 -13.38 -20.93 31.69
N PHE A 8 -14.38 -21.09 30.82
CA PHE A 8 -14.42 -20.40 29.52
C PHE A 8 -14.86 -18.93 29.63
N SER A 9 -15.51 -18.55 30.73
CA SER A 9 -15.99 -17.18 30.96
C SER A 9 -14.90 -16.21 31.47
N LEU A 10 -13.73 -16.72 31.89
CA LEU A 10 -12.66 -15.87 32.45
C LEU A 10 -11.61 -15.45 31.39
N CYS A 11 -11.58 -16.09 30.22
CA CYS A 11 -10.59 -15.79 29.18
C CYS A 11 -10.98 -14.65 28.20
N ILE A 12 -12.16 -14.05 28.35
CA ILE A 12 -12.66 -13.01 27.42
C ILE A 12 -12.22 -11.58 27.83
N CYS A 13 -11.58 -11.39 28.99
CA CYS A 13 -11.23 -10.06 29.49
C CYS A 13 -9.80 -9.56 29.13
N PHE A 14 -9.00 -10.30 28.36
CA PHE A 14 -7.65 -9.86 27.98
C PHE A 14 -7.55 -9.11 26.64
N GLY A 15 -8.69 -8.71 26.07
CA GLY A 15 -8.73 -7.72 25.01
C GLY A 15 -8.47 -6.31 25.54
N LEU A 16 -7.28 -6.06 26.11
CA LEU A 16 -6.79 -4.71 26.34
C LEU A 16 -6.65 -4.05 24.97
N SER A 17 -7.72 -3.37 24.56
CA SER A 17 -7.63 -2.32 23.57
C SER A 17 -6.50 -1.41 24.04
N ALA A 18 -5.43 -1.29 23.25
CA ALA A 18 -4.37 -0.32 23.51
C ALA A 18 -5.01 1.07 23.37
N GLN A 19 -5.65 1.54 24.44
CA GLN A 19 -6.21 2.87 24.51
C GLN A 19 -5.03 3.82 24.39
N LYS A 20 -4.91 4.50 23.24
CA LYS A 20 -3.95 5.58 23.05
C LYS A 20 -4.22 6.60 24.15
N LYS A 21 -3.37 6.61 25.19
CA LYS A 21 -3.40 7.62 26.24
C LYS A 21 -3.30 8.97 25.53
N ALA A 22 -4.33 9.81 25.65
CA ALA A 22 -4.30 11.14 25.09
C ALA A 22 -3.09 11.90 25.66
N LYS A 23 -2.36 12.59 24.80
CA LYS A 23 -1.22 13.40 25.25
C LYS A 23 -1.76 14.56 26.08
N ASP A 24 -1.19 14.77 27.25
CA ASP A 24 -1.56 15.87 28.12
C ASP A 24 -0.86 17.15 27.68
N TYR A 25 -1.64 18.18 27.32
CA TYR A 25 -1.17 19.49 26.90
C TYR A 25 -1.56 20.60 27.87
N SER A 26 -1.93 20.27 29.11
CA SER A 26 -2.42 21.24 30.09
C SER A 26 -1.41 22.36 30.37
N ASN A 27 -0.12 22.06 30.36
CA ASN A 27 0.96 23.01 30.66
C ASN A 27 1.76 23.47 29.42
N ILE A 28 1.23 23.26 28.21
CA ILE A 28 1.99 23.47 26.97
C ILE A 28 2.55 24.89 26.79
N LEU A 29 1.85 25.90 27.31
CA LEU A 29 2.30 27.31 27.25
C LEU A 29 3.65 27.53 27.96
N LYS A 30 3.92 26.76 29.02
CA LYS A 30 5.15 26.81 29.79
C LYS A 30 6.27 25.94 29.20
N SER A 31 5.94 25.04 28.27
CA SER A 31 6.93 24.12 27.69
C SER A 31 8.07 24.89 27.03
N LYS A 32 9.29 24.35 27.18
CA LYS A 32 10.53 24.79 26.52
C LYS A 32 11.05 23.72 25.55
N ASN A 33 10.22 22.73 25.20
CA ASN A 33 10.60 21.67 24.29
C ASN A 33 9.99 21.90 22.90
N ILE A 34 10.85 22.03 21.89
CA ILE A 34 10.45 22.25 20.49
C ILE A 34 9.48 21.15 20.02
N TYR A 35 9.76 19.90 20.34
CA TYR A 35 8.98 18.74 19.90
C TYR A 35 7.60 18.68 20.57
N GLU A 36 7.52 19.05 21.85
CA GLU A 36 6.26 19.05 22.59
C GLU A 36 5.32 20.13 22.04
N ILE A 37 5.84 21.34 21.82
CA ILE A 37 5.08 22.45 21.23
C ILE A 37 4.66 22.12 19.80
N ASN A 38 5.56 21.56 18.98
CA ASN A 38 5.22 21.17 17.62
C ASN A 38 4.17 20.04 17.58
N ALA A 39 4.25 19.07 18.50
CA ALA A 39 3.24 18.02 18.62
C ALA A 39 1.86 18.60 18.98
N PHE A 40 1.81 19.56 19.91
CA PHE A 40 0.57 20.29 20.21
C PHE A 40 0.02 21.03 18.99
N LEU A 41 0.86 21.77 18.24
CA LEU A 41 0.42 22.50 17.05
C LEU A 41 -0.09 21.57 15.93
N ARG A 42 0.38 20.31 15.90
CA ARG A 42 -0.15 19.26 15.02
C ARG A 42 -1.52 18.76 15.46
N ASP A 43 -1.69 18.53 16.75
CA ASP A 43 -2.86 17.83 17.29
C ASP A 43 -4.02 18.81 17.60
N ALA A 44 -3.73 20.08 17.90
CA ALA A 44 -4.71 21.11 18.25
C ALA A 44 -5.54 21.63 17.05
N HIS A 45 -6.79 22.03 17.33
CA HIS A 45 -7.71 22.61 16.34
C HIS A 45 -7.15 23.91 15.74
N PRO A 46 -7.39 24.24 14.45
CA PRO A 46 -6.91 25.49 13.84
C PRO A 46 -7.26 26.76 14.62
N ASP A 47 -8.44 26.78 15.25
CA ASP A 47 -8.95 27.92 16.01
C ASP A 47 -8.53 27.93 17.50
N ASP A 48 -7.65 27.01 17.94
CA ASP A 48 -7.19 27.03 19.33
C ASP A 48 -6.37 28.31 19.62
N PRO A 49 -6.77 29.13 20.60
CA PRO A 49 -6.14 30.43 20.85
C PRO A 49 -4.67 30.31 21.25
N ARG A 50 -4.25 29.20 21.86
CA ARG A 50 -2.85 28.98 22.30
C ARG A 50 -1.87 28.89 21.14
N ARG A 51 -2.36 28.61 19.92
CA ARG A 51 -1.55 28.55 18.70
C ARG A 51 -0.92 29.88 18.35
N SER A 52 -1.65 30.98 18.56
CA SER A 52 -1.16 32.34 18.29
C SER A 52 0.12 32.66 19.06
N VAL A 53 0.26 32.11 20.27
CA VAL A 53 1.42 32.28 21.15
C VAL A 53 2.49 31.22 20.88
N LEU A 54 2.09 29.95 20.73
CA LEU A 54 3.03 28.84 20.64
C LEU A 54 3.72 28.72 19.28
N LYS A 55 3.06 29.13 18.21
CA LYS A 55 3.62 29.11 16.86
C LYS A 55 4.84 30.02 16.70
N PRO A 56 4.79 31.33 17.01
CA PRO A 56 5.98 32.17 16.94
C PRO A 56 7.07 31.68 17.89
N LYS A 57 6.70 31.32 19.13
CA LYS A 57 7.61 30.80 20.15
C LYS A 57 8.42 29.60 19.65
N VAL A 58 7.77 28.58 19.08
CA VAL A 58 8.48 27.38 18.60
C VAL A 58 9.37 27.69 17.39
N MET A 59 8.95 28.61 16.52
CA MET A 59 9.76 29.03 15.38
C MET A 59 11.03 29.76 15.82
N ASP A 60 10.94 30.61 16.85
CA ASP A 60 12.10 31.29 17.42
C ASP A 60 13.06 30.27 18.05
N MET A 61 12.54 29.32 18.82
CA MET A 61 13.35 28.24 19.40
C MET A 61 14.06 27.39 18.33
N MET A 62 13.40 27.09 17.20
CA MET A 62 14.03 26.39 16.07
C MET A 62 15.14 27.23 15.43
N ARG A 63 14.94 28.55 15.25
CA ARG A 63 15.98 29.45 14.72
C ARG A 63 17.18 29.52 15.64
N ASP A 64 16.94 29.64 16.95
CA ASP A 64 17.99 29.69 17.96
C ASP A 64 18.78 28.38 18.00
N TYR A 65 18.09 27.24 17.86
CA TYR A 65 18.76 25.94 17.74
C TYR A 65 19.66 25.89 16.49
N ILE A 66 19.12 26.23 15.32
CA ILE A 66 19.87 26.18 14.05
C ILE A 66 21.09 27.10 14.09
N LYS A 67 20.99 28.26 14.74
CA LYS A 67 22.09 29.23 14.86
C LYS A 67 23.25 28.71 15.73
N ASN A 68 22.93 27.99 16.80
CA ASN A 68 23.92 27.55 17.80
C ASN A 68 24.37 26.10 17.61
N ALA A 69 23.67 25.32 16.78
CA ALA A 69 23.96 23.90 16.56
C ALA A 69 25.22 23.70 15.72
N HIS A 70 25.92 22.59 15.99
CA HIS A 70 27.08 22.19 15.22
C HIS A 70 26.67 21.81 13.78
N PRO A 71 27.46 22.16 12.73
CA PRO A 71 27.10 21.87 11.34
C PRO A 71 26.84 20.40 11.00
N ALA A 72 27.40 19.47 11.78
CA ALA A 72 27.22 18.03 11.61
C ALA A 72 26.00 17.44 12.37
N ASP A 73 25.24 18.27 13.10
CA ASP A 73 24.08 17.79 13.84
C ASP A 73 22.91 17.49 12.88
N GLN A 74 22.51 16.22 12.85
CA GLN A 74 21.41 15.72 12.03
C GLN A 74 20.08 16.44 12.30
N LYS A 75 19.89 16.99 13.51
CA LYS A 75 18.66 17.70 13.90
C LYS A 75 18.53 19.06 13.23
N VAL A 76 19.62 19.68 12.76
CA VAL A 76 19.54 20.98 12.08
C VAL A 76 18.67 20.91 10.84
N LYS A 77 18.82 19.85 10.05
CA LYS A 77 17.99 19.60 8.85
C LYS A 77 16.52 19.44 9.22
N GLU A 78 16.23 18.66 10.26
CA GLU A 78 14.87 18.46 10.77
C GLU A 78 14.23 19.80 11.21
N MET A 79 14.97 20.60 11.97
CA MET A 79 14.52 21.93 12.43
C MET A 79 14.27 22.89 11.27
N GLN A 80 15.10 22.86 10.23
CA GLN A 80 14.91 23.66 9.02
C GLN A 80 13.63 23.27 8.27
N GLU A 81 13.37 21.96 8.13
CA GLU A 81 12.16 21.44 7.49
C GLU A 81 10.90 21.81 8.27
N MET A 82 10.90 21.62 9.60
CA MET A 82 9.79 22.02 10.46
C MET A 82 9.53 23.52 10.43
N LEU A 83 10.59 24.34 10.44
CA LEU A 83 10.50 25.79 10.33
C LEU A 83 9.90 26.21 8.98
N ALA A 84 10.30 25.57 7.89
CA ALA A 84 9.75 25.82 6.56
C ALA A 84 8.25 25.46 6.47
N LEU A 85 7.85 24.34 7.07
CA LEU A 85 6.43 23.94 7.15
C LEU A 85 5.60 24.95 7.95
N LEU A 86 6.08 25.37 9.13
CA LEU A 86 5.37 26.33 10.00
C LEU A 86 5.29 27.74 9.40
N LYS A 87 6.25 28.15 8.56
CA LYS A 87 6.16 29.40 7.79
C LYS A 87 5.02 29.37 6.77
N ARG A 88 4.85 28.23 6.09
CA ARG A 88 3.85 28.07 5.03
C ARG A 88 2.45 27.82 5.57
N ARG A 89 2.34 27.17 6.73
CA ARG A 89 1.07 26.61 7.22
C ARG A 89 0.83 26.91 8.70
N PRO A 90 -0.44 26.91 9.16
CA PRO A 90 -0.73 27.05 10.59
C PRO A 90 -0.33 25.80 11.39
N SER A 91 -0.27 24.61 10.78
CA SER A 91 0.02 23.32 11.43
C SER A 91 1.00 22.47 10.62
N THR A 92 1.73 21.59 11.30
CA THR A 92 2.55 20.52 10.71
C THR A 92 1.75 19.24 10.43
N LYS A 93 0.44 19.21 10.73
CA LYS A 93 -0.46 18.11 10.36
C LYS A 93 -0.70 18.15 8.85
N ILE A 94 -0.19 17.15 8.14
CA ILE A 94 -0.61 16.87 6.77
C ILE A 94 -2.05 16.37 6.85
N THR A 95 -2.99 17.03 6.17
CA THR A 95 -4.38 16.58 6.15
C THR A 95 -4.49 15.22 5.45
N PHE A 96 -5.55 14.45 5.73
CA PHE A 96 -5.74 13.15 5.10
C PHE A 96 -5.79 13.26 3.56
N ASP A 97 -6.47 14.30 3.05
CA ASP A 97 -6.58 14.55 1.61
C ASP A 97 -5.24 14.92 0.99
N GLU A 98 -4.42 15.70 1.69
CA GLU A 98 -3.06 16.03 1.25
C GLU A 98 -2.12 14.82 1.31
N MET A 99 -2.24 13.98 2.33
CA MET A 99 -1.48 12.75 2.43
C MET A 99 -1.80 11.83 1.25
N ASN A 100 -3.09 11.68 0.92
CA ASN A 100 -3.54 10.95 -0.24
C ASN A 100 -3.04 11.58 -1.54
N ALA A 101 -3.04 12.91 -1.66
CA ALA A 101 -2.48 13.62 -2.81
C ALA A 101 -0.96 13.42 -2.96
N ILE A 102 -0.21 13.41 -1.85
CA ILE A 102 1.24 13.14 -1.86
C ILE A 102 1.53 11.69 -2.25
N ILE A 103 0.78 10.72 -1.72
CA ILE A 103 0.88 9.31 -2.10
C ILE A 103 0.59 9.16 -3.60
N LYS A 104 -0.50 9.77 -4.08
CA LYS A 104 -0.87 9.81 -5.50
C LYS A 104 0.25 10.42 -6.35
N GLN A 105 0.80 11.56 -5.95
CA GLN A 105 1.89 12.20 -6.69
C GLN A 105 3.17 11.36 -6.74
N LYS A 106 3.52 10.68 -5.64
CA LYS A 106 4.66 9.75 -5.62
C LYS A 106 4.45 8.55 -6.53
N GLN A 107 3.24 7.99 -6.56
CA GLN A 107 2.88 6.93 -7.50
C GLN A 107 2.94 7.43 -8.94
N ILE A 108 2.39 8.61 -9.24
CA ILE A 108 2.49 9.23 -10.58
C ILE A 108 3.95 9.42 -10.99
N ALA A 109 4.81 9.90 -10.09
CA ALA A 109 6.23 10.10 -10.37
C ALA A 109 6.94 8.77 -10.63
N LYS A 110 6.64 7.72 -9.85
CA LYS A 110 7.13 6.35 -10.06
C LYS A 110 6.75 5.84 -11.46
N TYR A 111 5.46 5.89 -11.81
CA TYR A 111 4.98 5.45 -13.13
C TYR A 111 5.51 6.31 -14.29
N LYS A 112 5.67 7.62 -14.10
CA LYS A 112 6.30 8.49 -15.11
C LYS A 112 7.77 8.16 -15.33
N ALA A 113 8.50 7.83 -14.27
CA ALA A 113 9.90 7.41 -14.37
C ALA A 113 10.02 6.05 -15.09
N GLU A 114 9.12 5.10 -14.80
CA GLU A 114 9.01 3.83 -15.51
C GLU A 114 8.69 4.04 -17.01
N LEU A 115 7.76 4.95 -17.32
CA LEU A 115 7.41 5.32 -18.70
C LEU A 115 8.56 6.01 -19.46
N ALA A 116 9.38 6.79 -18.77
CA ALA A 116 10.54 7.48 -19.36
C ALA A 116 11.71 6.51 -19.61
N ALA A 117 11.87 5.49 -18.78
CA ALA A 117 12.94 4.50 -18.90
C ALA A 117 12.78 3.54 -20.10
N LYS A 118 11.62 3.54 -20.81
CA LYS A 118 11.31 2.64 -21.95
C LYS A 118 11.55 1.14 -21.67
N GLN A 119 11.71 0.76 -20.42
CA GLN A 119 11.87 -0.61 -19.94
C GLN A 119 11.03 -0.76 -18.68
N SER A 120 10.25 -1.83 -18.63
CA SER A 120 9.66 -2.32 -17.39
C SER A 120 10.82 -2.60 -16.42
N THR A 121 10.88 -1.91 -15.28
CA THR A 121 11.92 -2.12 -14.24
C THR A 121 11.78 -3.45 -13.51
N VAL A 122 10.86 -4.31 -13.93
CA VAL A 122 10.77 -5.69 -13.48
C VAL A 122 11.75 -6.51 -14.30
N VAL A 123 12.94 -6.77 -13.74
CA VAL A 123 13.79 -7.89 -14.17
C VAL A 123 13.03 -9.16 -13.80
N TYR A 124 12.23 -9.64 -14.74
CA TYR A 124 11.50 -10.89 -14.58
C TYR A 124 12.40 -12.05 -15.01
N THR A 125 12.57 -13.02 -14.11
CA THR A 125 13.17 -14.32 -14.44
C THR A 125 12.14 -15.16 -15.21
N PRO A 126 12.41 -15.53 -16.48
CA PRO A 126 11.49 -16.36 -17.25
C PRO A 126 11.09 -17.62 -16.49
N SER A 127 9.80 -17.94 -16.47
CA SER A 127 9.30 -19.20 -15.96
C SER A 127 9.89 -20.31 -16.83
N ASN A 128 10.68 -21.17 -16.21
CA ASN A 128 11.20 -22.40 -16.79
C ASN A 128 10.66 -23.59 -15.97
N ALA A 129 10.82 -24.81 -16.48
CA ALA A 129 10.37 -26.02 -15.80
C ALA A 129 10.98 -26.19 -14.38
N ASN A 130 12.09 -25.50 -14.07
CA ASN A 130 12.80 -25.60 -12.81
C ASN A 130 12.39 -24.54 -11.76
N ASN A 131 11.78 -23.42 -12.18
CA ASN A 131 11.20 -22.38 -11.31
C ASN A 131 9.72 -22.67 -10.99
N ALA A 132 9.19 -23.79 -11.48
CA ALA A 132 7.94 -24.40 -11.07
C ALA A 132 8.17 -25.56 -10.06
N ILE A 133 9.31 -25.57 -9.37
CA ILE A 133 9.64 -26.62 -8.39
C ILE A 133 9.30 -26.13 -6.98
N VAL A 134 8.22 -26.71 -6.47
CA VAL A 134 7.94 -26.86 -5.05
C VAL A 134 9.12 -27.60 -4.43
N VAL A 135 9.90 -26.96 -3.54
CA VAL A 135 10.74 -27.72 -2.61
C VAL A 135 9.82 -28.29 -1.55
N ASN A 136 9.19 -29.41 -1.87
CA ASN A 136 8.65 -30.31 -0.85
C ASN A 136 9.51 -31.58 -0.89
N THR A 137 10.39 -31.72 0.10
CA THR A 137 11.02 -32.99 0.43
C THR A 137 9.94 -34.00 0.78
N SER A 138 9.50 -34.76 -0.22
CA SER A 138 9.12 -36.19 -0.18
C SER A 138 8.13 -36.51 -1.31
N ALA A 139 8.65 -37.17 -2.35
CA ALA A 139 7.99 -38.13 -3.24
C ALA A 139 6.49 -37.92 -3.59
N SER A 140 6.23 -37.19 -4.69
CA SER A 140 5.40 -37.65 -5.81
C SER A 140 5.36 -36.57 -6.89
N THR A 141 5.98 -36.87 -8.02
CA THR A 141 6.09 -36.07 -9.24
C THR A 141 4.71 -35.90 -9.89
N ALA A 142 4.00 -34.83 -9.53
CA ALA A 142 2.95 -34.28 -10.38
C ALA A 142 3.55 -33.08 -11.14
N ALA A 143 3.96 -33.32 -12.39
CA ALA A 143 4.40 -32.28 -13.29
C ALA A 143 3.27 -31.24 -13.46
N ILE A 144 3.49 -30.03 -12.97
CA ILE A 144 2.68 -28.87 -13.35
C ILE A 144 2.90 -28.68 -14.86
N PRO A 145 1.84 -28.62 -15.69
CA PRO A 145 1.98 -28.73 -17.12
C PRO A 145 2.68 -27.49 -17.69
N ASN A 146 3.71 -27.73 -18.50
CA ASN A 146 4.51 -26.79 -19.28
C ASN A 146 3.69 -25.63 -19.93
N ALA A 147 2.40 -25.84 -20.17
CA ALA A 147 1.47 -24.85 -20.71
C ALA A 147 1.29 -23.57 -19.88
N GLU A 148 1.32 -23.62 -18.53
CA GLU A 148 1.15 -22.40 -17.71
C GLU A 148 2.38 -21.49 -17.75
N ALA A 149 3.58 -22.07 -17.80
CA ALA A 149 4.83 -21.33 -17.91
C ALA A 149 4.93 -20.61 -19.27
N GLU A 150 4.52 -21.30 -20.35
CA GLU A 150 4.44 -20.72 -21.69
C GLU A 150 3.39 -19.59 -21.76
N GLU A 151 2.21 -19.80 -21.18
CA GLU A 151 1.16 -18.79 -21.12
C GLU A 151 1.62 -17.55 -20.33
N PHE A 152 2.28 -17.74 -19.21
CA PHE A 152 2.85 -16.64 -18.43
C PHE A 152 3.85 -15.84 -19.25
N ASN A 153 4.79 -16.53 -19.92
CA ASN A 153 5.79 -15.89 -20.76
C ASN A 153 5.16 -15.14 -21.95
N MET A 154 4.05 -15.63 -22.51
CA MET A 154 3.29 -14.91 -23.53
C MET A 154 2.61 -13.67 -22.97
N LEU A 155 1.94 -13.78 -21.82
CA LEU A 155 1.26 -12.67 -21.16
C LEU A 155 2.22 -11.58 -20.66
N MET A 156 3.48 -11.91 -20.42
CA MET A 156 4.52 -10.94 -20.03
C MET A 156 5.26 -10.29 -21.21
N LYS A 157 5.19 -10.86 -22.42
CA LYS A 157 5.75 -10.28 -23.65
C LYS A 157 4.87 -9.14 -24.19
N VAL A 158 4.35 -8.29 -23.31
CA VAL A 158 3.58 -7.12 -23.69
C VAL A 158 4.51 -6.12 -24.36
N SER A 159 4.11 -5.59 -25.52
CA SER A 159 4.92 -4.61 -26.23
C SER A 159 5.08 -3.33 -25.40
N PRO A 160 6.20 -2.58 -25.49
CA PRO A 160 6.38 -1.34 -24.74
C PRO A 160 5.28 -0.29 -24.97
N VAL A 161 4.62 -0.33 -26.14
CA VAL A 161 3.50 0.56 -26.51
C VAL A 161 2.22 0.16 -25.80
N GLU A 162 1.93 -1.14 -25.76
CA GLU A 162 0.76 -1.68 -25.08
C GLU A 162 0.87 -1.53 -23.56
N HIS A 163 2.09 -1.69 -23.02
CA HIS A 163 2.38 -1.35 -21.63
C HIS A 163 2.07 0.12 -21.32
N ARG A 164 2.50 1.06 -22.18
CA ARG A 164 2.18 2.49 -22.02
C ARG A 164 0.67 2.75 -22.07
N ASN A 165 -0.05 2.13 -23.00
CA ASN A 165 -1.50 2.29 -23.12
C ASN A 165 -2.23 1.75 -21.89
N ASN A 166 -1.81 0.60 -21.38
CA ASN A 166 -2.35 0.02 -20.15
C ASN A 166 -2.08 0.92 -18.95
N THR A 167 -0.86 1.46 -18.82
CA THR A 167 -0.51 2.42 -17.75
C THR A 167 -1.37 3.67 -17.82
N VAL A 168 -1.61 4.24 -19.01
CA VAL A 168 -2.51 5.39 -19.16
C VAL A 168 -3.95 5.04 -18.78
N LYS A 169 -4.45 3.87 -19.18
CA LYS A 169 -5.79 3.39 -18.83
C LYS A 169 -5.95 3.21 -17.31
N ILE A 170 -4.94 2.64 -16.66
CA ILE A 170 -4.90 2.48 -15.20
C ILE A 170 -4.88 3.85 -14.52
N LEU A 171 -4.02 4.78 -14.95
CA LEU A 171 -3.96 6.11 -14.35
C LEU A 171 -5.32 6.81 -14.48
N ASN A 172 -5.94 6.82 -15.66
CA ASN A 172 -7.24 7.43 -15.85
C ASN A 172 -8.31 6.79 -14.94
N SER A 173 -8.33 5.46 -14.84
CA SER A 173 -9.29 4.74 -13.99
C SER A 173 -9.03 4.88 -12.48
N LEU A 174 -7.80 5.18 -12.04
CA LEU A 174 -7.48 5.50 -10.63
C LEU A 174 -7.92 6.91 -10.24
N PHE A 175 -7.91 7.84 -11.20
CA PHE A 175 -8.18 9.26 -10.95
C PHE A 175 -9.61 9.67 -11.28
N ASP A 176 -10.31 8.94 -12.15
CA ASP A 176 -11.75 9.08 -12.31
C ASP A 176 -12.45 8.51 -11.07
N ASN A 177 -12.88 9.42 -10.20
CA ASN A 177 -13.71 9.09 -9.04
C ASN A 177 -15.20 9.14 -9.40
N ASP A 178 -15.54 9.09 -10.69
CA ASP A 178 -16.92 9.12 -11.15
C ASP A 178 -17.59 7.76 -10.88
N PRO A 179 -18.64 7.71 -10.02
CA PRO A 179 -19.34 6.47 -9.70
C PRO A 179 -20.05 5.85 -10.92
N THR A 180 -20.26 6.60 -12.00
CA THR A 180 -20.92 6.15 -13.23
C THR A 180 -20.01 5.38 -14.19
N THR A 181 -18.70 5.40 -13.96
CA THR A 181 -17.73 4.65 -14.77
C THR A 181 -18.04 3.15 -14.77
N LYS A 182 -17.96 2.51 -15.93
CA LYS A 182 -18.23 1.07 -16.07
C LYS A 182 -17.01 0.20 -15.77
N GLU A 183 -15.83 0.81 -15.75
CA GLU A 183 -14.55 0.13 -15.53
C GLU A 183 -14.05 0.34 -14.10
N CYS A 184 -13.21 -0.57 -13.64
CA CYS A 184 -12.65 -0.60 -12.30
C CYS A 184 -11.30 -1.32 -12.31
N ILE A 185 -10.40 -0.93 -11.41
CA ILE A 185 -9.07 -1.53 -11.33
C ILE A 185 -9.05 -2.69 -10.34
N VAL A 186 -8.41 -3.77 -10.75
CA VAL A 186 -8.03 -4.89 -9.90
C VAL A 186 -6.52 -4.91 -9.78
N LEU A 187 -6.01 -4.79 -8.56
CA LEU A 187 -4.61 -4.99 -8.23
C LEU A 187 -4.44 -6.38 -7.63
N ILE A 188 -3.57 -7.20 -8.20
CA ILE A 188 -3.18 -8.49 -7.65
C ILE A 188 -1.76 -8.35 -7.08
N GLU A 189 -1.61 -8.71 -5.81
CA GLU A 189 -0.32 -8.79 -5.13
C GLU A 189 0.04 -10.27 -4.96
N ASN A 190 1.13 -10.71 -5.59
CA ASN A 190 1.64 -12.07 -5.43
C ASN A 190 2.69 -12.11 -4.32
N LYS A 191 2.30 -12.67 -3.18
CA LYS A 191 3.17 -12.91 -2.01
C LYS A 191 3.84 -14.27 -2.03
N SER A 192 3.55 -15.10 -3.03
CA SER A 192 4.17 -16.41 -3.16
C SER A 192 5.52 -16.34 -3.89
N ASP A 193 6.30 -17.41 -3.73
CA ASP A 193 7.61 -17.57 -4.38
C ASP A 193 7.48 -17.98 -5.87
N CYS A 194 6.27 -18.23 -6.37
CA CYS A 194 6.03 -18.70 -7.72
C CYS A 194 5.36 -17.63 -8.58
N ASN A 195 5.59 -17.69 -9.89
CA ASN A 195 4.83 -16.89 -10.85
C ASN A 195 3.40 -17.42 -10.95
N ILE A 196 2.41 -16.54 -10.93
CA ILE A 196 0.99 -16.93 -10.97
C ILE A 196 0.25 -16.27 -12.13
N ILE A 197 -0.76 -16.96 -12.66
CA ILE A 197 -1.71 -16.39 -13.62
C ILE A 197 -3.08 -16.35 -12.94
N VAL A 198 -3.59 -15.14 -12.74
CA VAL A 198 -4.95 -14.94 -12.23
C VAL A 198 -5.90 -14.81 -13.40
N ARG A 199 -6.88 -15.73 -13.45
CA ARG A 199 -7.98 -15.72 -14.41
C ARG A 199 -9.21 -15.12 -13.72
N MET A 200 -9.83 -14.14 -14.36
CA MET A 200 -11.07 -13.54 -13.89
C MET A 200 -12.15 -13.77 -14.94
N GLU A 201 -13.12 -14.61 -14.60
CA GLU A 201 -14.24 -14.95 -15.49
C GLU A 201 -15.50 -14.25 -14.99
N GLY A 202 -16.03 -13.35 -15.82
CA GLY A 202 -17.27 -12.63 -15.54
C GLY A 202 -18.49 -13.32 -16.15
N VAL A 203 -19.66 -12.68 -16.01
CA VAL A 203 -20.90 -13.16 -16.64
C VAL A 203 -20.81 -13.02 -18.17
N GLY A 204 -21.11 -14.08 -18.91
CA GLY A 204 -21.06 -14.09 -20.38
C GLY A 204 -19.71 -14.52 -20.94
N THR A 205 -19.13 -13.72 -21.85
CA THR A 205 -17.86 -14.04 -22.54
C THR A 205 -16.65 -13.29 -22.01
N THR A 206 -16.81 -12.45 -20.98
CA THR A 206 -15.72 -11.63 -20.43
C THR A 206 -14.73 -12.51 -19.66
N LYS A 207 -13.52 -12.66 -20.21
CA LYS A 207 -12.42 -13.40 -19.60
C LYS A 207 -11.16 -12.54 -19.58
N TYR A 208 -10.61 -12.33 -18.39
CA TYR A 208 -9.36 -11.61 -18.21
C TYR A 208 -8.29 -12.57 -17.67
N ARG A 209 -7.05 -12.39 -18.12
CA ARG A 209 -5.90 -13.15 -17.63
C ARG A 209 -4.80 -12.16 -17.28
N LEU A 210 -4.28 -12.27 -16.06
CA LEU A 210 -3.24 -11.41 -15.55
C LEU A 210 -2.08 -12.26 -15.04
N ALA A 211 -0.93 -12.12 -15.70
CA ALA A 211 0.32 -12.70 -15.22
C ALA A 211 0.90 -11.81 -14.11
N VAL A 212 1.23 -12.41 -12.96
CA VAL A 212 1.82 -11.72 -11.81
C VAL A 212 3.11 -12.43 -11.40
N PRO A 213 4.28 -11.79 -11.54
CA PRO A 213 5.54 -12.39 -11.11
C PRO A 213 5.58 -12.68 -9.61
N ALA A 214 6.43 -13.62 -9.19
CA ALA A 214 6.72 -13.89 -7.78
C ALA A 214 7.13 -12.60 -7.04
N HIS A 215 6.65 -12.45 -5.80
CA HIS A 215 6.90 -11.27 -4.94
C HIS A 215 6.60 -9.90 -5.56
N ASN A 216 5.73 -9.85 -6.56
CA ASN A 216 5.44 -8.63 -7.30
C ASN A 216 3.94 -8.41 -7.42
N GLU A 217 3.57 -7.25 -7.93
CA GLU A 217 2.19 -6.84 -8.15
C GLU A 217 1.94 -6.57 -9.63
N ASN A 218 0.73 -6.84 -10.08
CA ASN A 218 0.27 -6.41 -11.41
C ASN A 218 -1.19 -5.98 -11.32
N SER A 219 -1.61 -5.10 -12.23
CA SER A 219 -2.95 -4.56 -12.24
C SER A 219 -3.59 -4.60 -13.62
N ILE A 220 -4.91 -4.70 -13.63
CA ILE A 220 -5.71 -4.77 -14.84
C ILE A 220 -7.01 -3.98 -14.64
N VAL A 221 -7.46 -3.35 -15.72
CA VAL A 221 -8.74 -2.65 -15.77
C VAL A 221 -9.79 -3.63 -16.28
N VAL A 222 -10.83 -3.86 -15.48
CA VAL A 222 -11.95 -4.76 -15.77
C VAL A 222 -13.26 -4.00 -15.63
N GLU A 223 -14.33 -4.51 -16.23
CA GLU A 223 -15.66 -3.94 -16.03
C GLU A 223 -16.18 -4.22 -14.61
N LYS A 224 -17.09 -3.37 -14.11
CA LYS A 224 -17.77 -3.59 -12.83
C LYS A 224 -18.73 -4.78 -12.97
N GLY A 225 -18.67 -5.72 -12.03
CA GLY A 225 -19.49 -6.93 -12.11
C GLY A 225 -19.08 -8.02 -11.13
N ASN A 226 -19.71 -9.18 -11.27
CA ASN A 226 -19.38 -10.38 -10.50
C ASN A 226 -18.42 -11.24 -11.31
N TYR A 227 -17.30 -11.61 -10.69
CA TYR A 227 -16.24 -12.39 -11.31
C TYR A 227 -15.86 -13.57 -10.44
N LEU A 228 -15.55 -14.71 -11.07
CA LEU A 228 -14.87 -15.82 -10.46
C LEU A 228 -13.36 -15.66 -10.70
N PHE A 229 -12.62 -15.46 -9.63
CA PHE A 229 -11.17 -15.39 -9.64
C PHE A 229 -10.64 -16.81 -9.45
N THR A 230 -9.85 -17.30 -10.41
CA THR A 230 -9.14 -18.56 -10.30
C THR A 230 -7.66 -18.36 -10.54
N SER A 231 -6.82 -19.09 -9.81
CA SER A 231 -5.36 -19.03 -9.96
C SER A 231 -4.74 -20.32 -9.45
N LEU A 232 -3.60 -20.72 -10.00
CA LEU A 232 -2.73 -21.72 -9.41
C LEU A 232 -1.61 -20.99 -8.65
N VAL A 233 -1.58 -21.10 -7.33
CA VAL A 233 -0.60 -20.43 -6.46
C VAL A 233 0.36 -21.50 -5.94
N CYS A 234 1.56 -21.59 -6.53
CA CYS A 234 2.56 -22.62 -6.20
C CYS A 234 1.98 -24.06 -6.17
N GLY A 235 1.10 -24.40 -7.12
CA GLY A 235 0.44 -25.71 -7.20
C GLY A 235 -0.85 -25.85 -6.39
N ALA A 236 -1.20 -24.89 -5.53
CA ALA A 236 -2.48 -24.85 -4.83
C ALA A 236 -3.54 -24.10 -5.67
N GLN A 237 -4.72 -24.68 -5.82
CA GLN A 237 -5.81 -24.05 -6.57
C GLN A 237 -6.53 -23.00 -5.71
N TYR A 238 -6.51 -21.76 -6.16
CA TYR A 238 -7.29 -20.66 -5.61
C TYR A 238 -8.55 -20.46 -6.45
N ALA A 239 -9.71 -20.36 -5.80
CA ALA A 239 -10.97 -19.98 -6.41
C ALA A 239 -11.77 -19.08 -5.46
N SER A 240 -12.20 -17.90 -5.92
CA SER A 240 -13.00 -16.97 -5.11
C SER A 240 -13.93 -16.15 -6.00
N GLN A 241 -15.22 -16.09 -5.63
CA GLN A 241 -16.15 -15.16 -6.27
C GLN A 241 -16.02 -13.77 -5.66
N LYS A 242 -15.84 -12.74 -6.48
CA LYS A 242 -15.68 -11.36 -6.05
C LYS A 242 -16.59 -10.44 -6.86
N THR A 243 -17.22 -9.50 -6.17
CA THR A 243 -18.04 -8.44 -6.78
C THR A 243 -17.21 -7.16 -6.85
N ILE A 244 -16.92 -6.71 -8.07
CA ILE A 244 -16.09 -5.55 -8.37
C ILE A 244 -17.00 -4.35 -8.61
N GLN A 245 -17.14 -3.50 -7.60
CA GLN A 245 -17.85 -2.21 -7.71
C GLN A 245 -16.92 -1.01 -7.50
N LYS A 246 -15.79 -1.24 -6.82
CA LYS A 246 -14.78 -0.26 -6.44
C LYS A 246 -13.41 -0.91 -6.64
N PRO A 247 -12.32 -0.12 -6.78
CA PRO A 247 -10.99 -0.68 -6.92
C PRO A 247 -10.69 -1.66 -5.79
N ILE A 248 -10.24 -2.86 -6.14
CA ILE A 248 -9.93 -3.92 -5.17
C ILE A 248 -8.47 -4.33 -5.28
N MET A 249 -7.90 -4.68 -4.13
CA MET A 249 -6.59 -5.31 -4.02
C MET A 249 -6.78 -6.74 -3.50
N VAL A 250 -6.20 -7.71 -4.20
CA VAL A 250 -6.24 -9.12 -3.82
C VAL A 250 -4.81 -9.62 -3.63
N ALA A 251 -4.45 -9.91 -2.39
CA ALA A 251 -3.19 -10.55 -2.08
C ALA A 251 -3.35 -12.07 -2.15
N LEU A 252 -2.53 -12.73 -2.97
CA LEU A 252 -2.45 -14.17 -3.11
C LEU A 252 -1.09 -14.64 -2.60
N GLY A 253 -1.10 -15.62 -1.70
CA GLY A 253 0.11 -16.18 -1.12
C GLY A 253 -0.17 -17.55 -0.53
N THR A 254 0.88 -18.29 -0.20
CA THR A 254 0.77 -19.51 0.57
C THR A 254 0.42 -19.14 2.02
N SER A 255 -0.59 -19.79 2.59
CA SER A 255 -0.84 -19.65 4.02
C SER A 255 0.28 -20.39 4.76
N GLU A 256 1.33 -19.67 5.13
CA GLU A 256 2.16 -20.14 6.25
C GLU A 256 1.26 -20.07 7.49
N GLY A 257 0.72 -21.23 7.86
CA GLY A 257 0.15 -21.44 9.18
C GLY A 257 1.22 -21.11 10.19
N LYS A 258 1.06 -19.99 10.88
CA LYS A 258 1.68 -19.77 12.18
C LYS A 258 0.94 -20.59 13.23
#